data_AF-E9ARG9-F1
#
_entry.id   AF-E9ARG9-F1
#
_cell.length_a   1.000
_cell.length_b   1.000
_cell.length_c   1.000
_cell.angle_alpha   90.00
_cell.angle_beta   90.00
_cell.angle_gamma   90.00
#
_symmetry.space_group_name_H-M   'P 1'
#
loop_
_entity.id
_entity.type
_entity.pdbx_description
1 polymer ?
#
loop_
_entity_poly.entity_id
_entity_poly.type
_entity_poly.pdbx_seq_one_letter_code
_entity_poly.pdbx_strand_id
1 'polypeptide(L)'
;MLRPTCALAAAEFKQKSRWSSVWPNMRYGAMYLNYSVGRQLPMKGVNWVTRDSNRLTNFAARYGSVIEDIDVKRNEEELNIQMSDVRWNDHRRIYWRCSFCGSSYRKNVSVRIKYHAGCNFCKGRYASEVLREQTPVVGLREAQPELFKSLAENEKNDNIGSLSVTSKFRAEWRCQSCGQPYRATIRSRTGLTEPGQAPLHPRITEWSAHCPACAWRANMTAIGQKAQEEGQYLGLEASLAEVTSTTAGKRVPRRRKLVA
;
A
#
# COMPACT_ATOMS: atom_id res chain seq x y z
N MET A 1 16.40 33.35 -8.82
CA MET A 1 15.91 32.39 -9.83
C MET A 1 15.64 33.18 -11.11
N LEU A 2 16.48 33.00 -12.14
CA LEU A 2 16.31 33.69 -13.43
C LEU A 2 15.01 33.23 -14.09
N ARG A 3 14.15 34.15 -14.55
CA ARG A 3 12.93 33.81 -15.28
C ARG A 3 13.33 33.11 -16.58
N PRO A 4 12.79 31.92 -16.90
CA PRO A 4 13.09 31.24 -18.15
C PRO A 4 12.68 32.14 -19.33
N THR A 5 13.56 32.29 -20.31
CA THR A 5 13.24 33.05 -21.53
C THR A 5 12.13 32.34 -22.32
N CYS A 6 11.35 33.08 -23.09
CA CYS A 6 10.28 32.51 -23.91
C CYS A 6 10.79 31.38 -24.85
N ALA A 7 12.02 31.49 -25.34
CA ALA A 7 12.66 30.46 -26.16
C ALA A 7 12.93 29.16 -25.37
N LEU A 8 13.42 29.26 -24.12
CA LEU A 8 13.63 28.09 -23.26
C LEU A 8 12.30 27.43 -22.87
N ALA A 9 11.28 28.23 -22.54
CA ALA A 9 9.93 27.71 -22.24
C ALA A 9 9.31 27.00 -23.45
N ALA A 10 9.48 27.53 -24.66
CA ALA A 10 9.01 26.92 -25.90
C ALA A 10 9.75 25.61 -26.23
N ALA A 11 11.08 25.58 -26.02
CA ALA A 11 11.88 24.37 -26.20
C ALA A 11 11.50 23.27 -25.19
N GLU A 12 11.30 23.64 -23.91
CA GLU A 12 10.86 22.72 -22.86
C GLU A 12 9.44 22.20 -23.11
N PHE A 13 8.52 23.05 -23.58
CA PHE A 13 7.20 22.63 -24.02
C PHE A 13 7.28 21.65 -25.20
N LYS A 14 8.12 21.92 -26.20
CA LYS A 14 8.31 21.02 -27.36
C LYS A 14 8.89 19.67 -26.96
N GLN A 15 9.84 19.64 -26.03
CA GLN A 15 10.37 18.39 -25.48
C GLN A 15 9.32 17.64 -24.67
N LYS A 16 8.64 18.29 -23.72
CA LYS A 16 7.54 17.69 -22.93
C LYS A 16 6.39 17.19 -23.82
N SER A 17 6.07 17.93 -24.88
CA SER A 17 5.08 17.55 -25.89
C SER A 17 5.51 16.30 -26.65
N ARG A 18 6.79 16.15 -27.01
CA ARG A 18 7.29 14.92 -27.64
C ARG A 18 7.17 13.71 -26.72
N TRP A 19 7.44 13.87 -25.43
CA TRP A 19 7.29 12.79 -24.45
C TRP A 19 5.82 12.42 -24.16
N SER A 20 4.85 13.27 -24.53
CA SER A 20 3.43 13.00 -24.29
C SER A 20 2.89 11.79 -25.08
N SER A 21 3.53 11.45 -26.20
CA SER A 21 3.15 10.29 -27.02
C SER A 21 3.69 8.96 -26.49
N VAL A 22 4.60 8.99 -25.51
CA VAL A 22 5.20 7.76 -24.96
C VAL A 22 4.17 7.01 -24.12
N TRP A 23 4.05 5.71 -24.36
CA TRP A 23 3.11 4.87 -23.64
C TRP A 23 3.54 4.69 -22.17
N PRO A 24 2.57 4.60 -21.24
CA PRO A 24 2.89 4.38 -19.84
C PRO A 24 3.38 2.95 -19.58
N ASN A 25 4.12 2.78 -18.48
CA ASN A 25 4.60 1.47 -18.03
C ASN A 25 3.44 0.60 -17.53
N MET A 26 3.27 -0.58 -18.14
CA MET A 26 2.33 -1.62 -17.70
C MET A 26 3.05 -2.59 -16.77
N ARG A 27 2.73 -2.54 -15.47
CA ARG A 27 3.28 -3.47 -14.48
C ARG A 27 2.48 -4.77 -14.44
N TYR A 28 3.09 -5.82 -13.88
CA TYR A 28 2.40 -7.09 -13.60
C TYR A 28 1.10 -6.85 -12.81
N GLY A 29 0.02 -7.46 -13.28
CA GLY A 29 -1.34 -7.27 -12.77
C GLY A 29 -2.22 -6.33 -13.62
N ALA A 30 -1.62 -5.53 -14.50
CA ALA A 30 -2.38 -4.82 -15.54
C ALA A 30 -2.58 -5.74 -16.75
N MET A 31 -3.80 -5.78 -17.30
CA MET A 31 -4.16 -6.63 -18.43
C MET A 31 -3.92 -5.89 -19.76
N TYR A 32 -4.99 -5.51 -20.44
CA TYR A 32 -4.93 -4.91 -21.77
C TYR A 32 -4.81 -3.39 -21.72
N LEU A 33 -3.89 -2.81 -22.50
CA LEU A 33 -3.73 -1.36 -22.65
C LEU A 33 -4.45 -0.85 -23.90
N ASN A 34 -5.50 -0.06 -23.68
CA ASN A 34 -6.34 0.53 -24.74
C ASN A 34 -5.86 1.94 -25.19
N TYR A 35 -4.63 2.03 -25.71
CA TYR A 35 -3.99 3.33 -26.01
C TYR A 35 -3.92 3.67 -27.51
N SER A 36 -3.82 2.67 -28.40
CA SER A 36 -3.78 2.87 -29.85
C SER A 36 -5.18 2.90 -30.46
N VAL A 37 -5.34 3.61 -31.58
CA VAL A 37 -6.61 3.72 -32.31
C VAL A 37 -7.20 2.35 -32.63
N GLY A 38 -6.40 1.41 -33.16
CA GLY A 38 -6.87 0.05 -33.48
C GLY A 38 -7.36 -0.74 -32.27
N ARG A 39 -6.89 -0.39 -31.06
CA ARG A 39 -7.34 -1.00 -29.79
C ARG A 39 -8.64 -0.39 -29.29
N GLN A 40 -8.87 0.90 -29.59
CA GLN A 40 -10.02 1.66 -29.12
C GLN A 40 -11.26 1.47 -30.01
N LEU A 41 -11.07 1.44 -31.34
CA LEU A 41 -12.15 1.37 -32.32
C LEU A 41 -13.19 0.27 -32.05
N PRO A 42 -12.83 -1.01 -31.80
CA PRO A 42 -13.84 -2.04 -31.59
C PRO A 42 -14.70 -1.81 -30.34
N MET A 43 -14.14 -1.21 -29.29
CA MET A 43 -14.88 -0.93 -28.05
C MET A 43 -15.75 0.33 -28.13
N LYS A 44 -15.42 1.27 -29.03
CA LYS A 44 -16.23 2.49 -29.26
C LYS A 44 -17.61 2.19 -29.86
N GLY A 45 -17.75 1.07 -30.58
CA GLY A 45 -19.04 0.67 -31.17
C GLY A 45 -20.03 0.04 -30.18
N VAL A 46 -19.65 -0.17 -28.92
CA VAL A 46 -20.49 -0.86 -27.94
C VAL A 46 -21.35 0.13 -27.15
N ASN A 47 -22.63 0.22 -27.53
CA ASN A 47 -23.61 1.07 -26.85
C ASN A 47 -24.36 0.27 -25.79
N TRP A 48 -24.28 0.73 -24.54
CA TRP A 48 -24.92 0.06 -23.42
C TRP A 48 -26.17 0.79 -22.94
N VAL A 49 -27.19 0.02 -22.54
CA VAL A 49 -28.42 0.53 -21.92
C VAL A 49 -28.67 -0.21 -20.61
N THR A 50 -29.07 0.52 -19.58
CA THR A 50 -29.44 -0.06 -18.28
C THR A 50 -30.90 -0.51 -18.32
N ARG A 51 -31.12 -1.80 -18.05
CA ARG A 51 -32.39 -2.51 -18.02
C ARG A 51 -32.47 -3.27 -16.70
N ASP A 52 -33.64 -3.77 -16.33
CA ASP A 52 -33.80 -4.48 -15.05
C ASP A 52 -32.93 -5.75 -14.96
N SER A 53 -32.61 -6.37 -16.09
CA SER A 53 -31.73 -7.55 -16.16
C SER A 53 -30.25 -7.25 -15.89
N ASN A 54 -29.82 -5.99 -15.96
CA ASN A 54 -28.42 -5.63 -15.78
C ASN A 54 -28.17 -4.56 -14.70
N ARG A 55 -29.22 -3.93 -14.16
CA ARG A 55 -29.13 -2.98 -13.05
C ARG A 55 -28.53 -3.65 -11.81
N LEU A 56 -27.50 -3.03 -11.23
CA LEU A 56 -26.75 -3.60 -10.10
C LEU A 56 -27.62 -3.82 -8.85
N THR A 57 -28.52 -2.89 -8.55
CA THR A 57 -29.38 -2.93 -7.35
C THR A 57 -30.29 -4.15 -7.31
N ASN A 58 -30.71 -4.67 -8.47
CA ASN A 58 -31.58 -5.84 -8.57
C ASN A 58 -30.85 -7.12 -8.11
N PHE A 59 -29.52 -7.13 -8.12
CA PHE A 59 -28.69 -8.27 -7.70
C PHE A 59 -28.11 -8.10 -6.29
N ALA A 60 -28.78 -7.32 -5.43
CA ALA A 60 -28.33 -7.06 -4.05
C ALA A 60 -28.13 -8.32 -3.22
N ALA A 61 -28.92 -9.37 -3.43
CA ALA A 61 -28.78 -10.66 -2.74
C ALA A 61 -27.37 -11.26 -2.86
N ARG A 62 -26.67 -11.01 -3.97
CA ARG A 62 -25.29 -11.48 -4.20
C ARG A 62 -24.25 -10.36 -4.05
N TYR A 63 -24.58 -9.15 -4.49
CA TYR A 63 -23.65 -8.04 -4.60
C TYR A 63 -23.91 -6.91 -3.59
N GLY A 64 -24.59 -7.20 -2.47
CA GLY A 64 -24.86 -6.22 -1.41
C GLY A 64 -23.60 -5.49 -0.93
N SER A 65 -22.51 -6.22 -0.65
CA SER A 65 -21.22 -5.64 -0.27
C SER A 65 -20.54 -4.81 -1.37
N VAL A 66 -20.89 -5.04 -2.64
CA VAL A 66 -20.42 -4.20 -3.76
C VAL A 66 -21.22 -2.91 -3.80
N ILE A 67 -22.53 -2.98 -3.58
CA ILE A 67 -23.44 -1.83 -3.57
C ILE A 67 -23.07 -0.87 -2.43
N GLU A 68 -22.80 -1.39 -1.24
CA GLU A 68 -22.40 -0.60 -0.05
C GLU A 68 -21.08 0.17 -0.25
N ASP A 69 -20.18 -0.36 -1.08
CA ASP A 69 -18.88 0.25 -1.33
C ASP A 69 -18.91 1.39 -2.36
N ILE A 70 -20.06 1.67 -3.00
CA ILE A 70 -20.19 2.72 -4.02
C ILE A 70 -20.36 4.08 -3.36
N ASP A 71 -19.56 5.06 -3.79
CA ASP A 71 -19.67 6.44 -3.31
C ASP A 71 -20.70 7.20 -4.14
N VAL A 72 -21.98 7.12 -3.74
CA VAL A 72 -23.12 7.64 -4.53
C VAL A 72 -23.00 9.15 -4.77
N LYS A 73 -22.78 9.94 -3.71
CA LYS A 73 -22.69 11.40 -3.79
C LYS A 73 -21.63 11.86 -4.78
N ARG A 74 -20.42 11.32 -4.63
CA ARG A 74 -19.28 11.69 -5.48
C ARG A 74 -19.47 11.28 -6.95
N ASN A 75 -20.13 10.15 -7.19
CA ASN A 75 -20.40 9.67 -8.55
C ASN A 75 -21.44 10.53 -9.26
N GLU A 76 -22.46 10.98 -8.55
CA GLU A 76 -23.48 11.87 -9.11
C GLU A 76 -22.89 13.26 -9.41
N GLU A 77 -22.06 13.80 -8.52
CA GLU A 77 -21.41 15.11 -8.70
C GLU A 77 -20.32 15.13 -9.79
N GLU A 78 -19.38 14.17 -9.77
CA GLU A 78 -18.22 14.20 -10.68
C GLU A 78 -18.47 13.52 -12.02
N LEU A 79 -19.34 12.49 -12.06
CA LEU A 79 -19.55 11.67 -13.26
C LEU A 79 -20.95 11.79 -13.84
N ASN A 80 -21.90 12.45 -13.14
CA ASN A 80 -23.31 12.51 -13.52
C ASN A 80 -23.91 11.11 -13.74
N ILE A 81 -23.44 10.10 -12.99
CA ILE A 81 -23.95 8.73 -13.06
C ILE A 81 -24.80 8.47 -11.83
N GLN A 82 -26.10 8.30 -12.05
CA GLN A 82 -27.05 7.93 -11.02
C GLN A 82 -26.87 6.47 -10.60
N MET A 83 -27.11 6.16 -9.33
CA MET A 83 -26.97 4.80 -8.82
C MET A 83 -27.86 3.77 -9.56
N SER A 84 -29.06 4.19 -10.01
CA SER A 84 -29.99 3.35 -10.77
C SER A 84 -29.52 3.00 -12.18
N ASP A 85 -28.56 3.75 -12.72
CA ASP A 85 -27.95 3.53 -14.04
C ASP A 85 -26.68 2.67 -13.97
N VAL A 86 -26.25 2.28 -12.77
CA VAL A 86 -25.08 1.42 -12.59
C VAL A 86 -25.45 -0.03 -12.90
N ARG A 87 -24.71 -0.63 -13.83
CA ARG A 87 -24.87 -2.04 -14.21
C ARG A 87 -23.91 -2.95 -13.46
N TRP A 88 -24.28 -4.21 -13.22
CA TRP A 88 -23.38 -5.17 -12.57
C TRP A 88 -22.10 -5.42 -13.39
N ASN A 89 -22.19 -5.35 -14.71
CA ASN A 89 -21.05 -5.47 -15.62
C ASN A 89 -20.59 -4.13 -16.19
N ASP A 90 -20.84 -3.01 -15.50
CA ASP A 90 -20.50 -1.69 -16.01
C ASP A 90 -18.99 -1.55 -16.24
N HIS A 91 -18.64 -0.96 -17.39
CA HIS A 91 -17.27 -0.71 -17.82
C HIS A 91 -16.80 0.68 -17.39
N ARG A 92 -17.72 1.61 -17.07
CA ARG A 92 -17.41 2.97 -16.60
C ARG A 92 -16.65 2.90 -15.28
N ARG A 93 -15.62 3.75 -15.14
CA ARG A 93 -14.82 3.84 -13.91
C ARG A 93 -15.46 4.81 -12.94
N ILE A 94 -16.15 4.27 -11.94
CA ILE A 94 -16.82 5.01 -10.85
C ILE A 94 -15.94 5.09 -9.60
N TYR A 95 -16.31 5.98 -8.69
CA TYR A 95 -15.73 6.13 -7.36
C TYR A 95 -16.35 5.15 -6.36
N TRP A 96 -15.47 4.63 -5.52
CA TRP A 96 -15.77 3.67 -4.47
C TRP A 96 -15.19 4.20 -3.17
N ARG A 97 -15.86 3.87 -2.07
CA ARG A 97 -15.35 4.04 -0.71
C ARG A 97 -15.32 2.68 -0.05
N CYS A 98 -14.13 2.22 0.30
CA CYS A 98 -14.00 0.87 0.86
C CYS A 98 -14.68 0.79 2.24
N SER A 99 -15.68 -0.07 2.40
CA SER A 99 -16.31 -0.36 3.70
C SER A 99 -15.31 -0.88 4.74
N PHE A 100 -14.25 -1.57 4.30
CA PHE A 100 -13.24 -2.16 5.19
C PHE A 100 -12.24 -1.13 5.73
N CYS A 101 -11.59 -0.35 4.87
CA CYS A 101 -10.50 0.57 5.27
C CYS A 101 -10.82 2.07 5.07
N GLY A 102 -11.99 2.41 4.56
CA GLY A 102 -12.43 3.80 4.35
C GLY A 102 -11.78 4.53 3.16
N SER A 103 -10.74 3.97 2.53
CA SER A 103 -10.04 4.64 1.43
C SER A 103 -10.91 4.75 0.17
N SER A 104 -10.82 5.89 -0.52
CA SER A 104 -11.47 6.12 -1.81
C SER A 104 -10.61 5.63 -2.99
N TYR A 105 -11.25 5.12 -4.03
CA TYR A 105 -10.56 4.68 -5.26
C TYR A 105 -11.50 4.65 -6.46
N ARG A 106 -10.94 4.62 -7.68
CA ARG A 106 -11.69 4.66 -8.93
C ARG A 106 -11.48 3.42 -9.80
N LYS A 107 -12.52 2.60 -9.95
CA LYS A 107 -12.54 1.33 -10.72
C LYS A 107 -13.91 1.12 -11.37
N ASN A 108 -13.99 0.18 -12.30
CA ASN A 108 -15.25 -0.22 -12.92
C ASN A 108 -15.89 -1.40 -12.16
N VAL A 109 -17.22 -1.49 -12.22
CA VAL A 109 -18.00 -2.51 -11.51
C VAL A 109 -17.69 -3.91 -12.06
N SER A 110 -17.56 -4.03 -13.38
CA SER A 110 -17.25 -5.28 -14.07
C SER A 110 -16.03 -6.02 -13.52
N VAL A 111 -14.90 -5.33 -13.28
CA VAL A 111 -13.67 -5.98 -12.80
C VAL A 111 -13.80 -6.35 -11.31
N ARG A 112 -14.56 -5.56 -10.54
CA ARG A 112 -14.85 -5.90 -9.15
C ARG A 112 -15.71 -7.15 -9.04
N ILE A 113 -16.72 -7.31 -9.89
CA ILE A 113 -17.60 -8.49 -9.88
C ILE A 113 -16.88 -9.72 -10.46
N LYS A 114 -16.16 -9.57 -11.57
CA LYS A 114 -15.51 -10.71 -12.24
C LYS A 114 -14.29 -11.25 -11.49
N TYR A 115 -13.50 -10.38 -10.86
CA TYR A 115 -12.18 -10.75 -10.32
C TYR A 115 -11.93 -10.22 -8.90
N HIS A 116 -12.95 -9.71 -8.21
CA HIS A 116 -12.83 -9.13 -6.86
C HIS A 116 -11.81 -7.99 -6.77
N ALA A 117 -11.67 -7.18 -7.82
CA ALA A 117 -10.80 -6.01 -7.82
C ALA A 117 -11.40 -4.85 -6.99
N GLY A 118 -11.25 -4.93 -5.68
CA GLY A 118 -11.63 -3.87 -4.74
C GLY A 118 -10.53 -2.84 -4.51
N CYS A 119 -10.47 -2.33 -3.28
CA CYS A 119 -9.50 -1.35 -2.85
C CYS A 119 -8.05 -1.85 -3.04
N ASN A 120 -7.19 -1.00 -3.60
CA ASN A 120 -5.78 -1.33 -3.80
C ASN A 120 -5.02 -1.51 -2.46
N PHE A 121 -5.43 -0.84 -1.38
CA PHE A 121 -4.82 -1.00 -0.05
C PHE A 121 -5.18 -2.36 0.57
N CYS A 122 -6.44 -2.78 0.46
CA CYS A 122 -6.90 -4.07 0.98
C CYS A 122 -6.25 -5.28 0.28
N LYS A 123 -5.58 -5.10 -0.86
CA LYS A 123 -4.77 -6.18 -1.47
C LYS A 123 -3.66 -6.65 -0.53
N GLY A 124 -3.06 -5.72 0.22
CA GLY A 124 -2.03 -6.02 1.22
C GLY A 124 -2.60 -6.40 2.59
N ARG A 125 -3.91 -6.67 2.74
CA ARG A 125 -4.52 -6.93 4.06
C ARG A 125 -3.99 -8.19 4.74
N TYR A 126 -3.54 -9.16 3.96
CA TYR A 126 -3.00 -10.42 4.47
C TYR A 126 -1.47 -10.33 4.64
N ALA A 127 -0.92 -11.21 5.47
CA ALA A 127 0.53 -11.32 5.63
C ALA A 127 1.23 -11.80 4.35
N SER A 128 0.58 -12.69 3.59
CA SER A 128 1.03 -13.15 2.28
C SER A 128 -0.09 -12.97 1.25
N GLU A 129 0.21 -12.31 0.13
CA GLU A 129 -0.74 -12.17 -0.98
C GLU A 129 -1.04 -13.50 -1.67
N VAL A 130 -0.12 -14.47 -1.54
CA VAL A 130 -0.21 -15.81 -2.12
C VAL A 130 -1.07 -16.72 -1.24
N LEU A 131 -0.71 -16.86 0.04
CA LEU A 131 -1.34 -17.83 0.95
C LEU A 131 -2.60 -17.29 1.64
N ARG A 132 -2.74 -15.96 1.69
CA ARG A 132 -3.90 -15.23 2.26
C ARG A 132 -4.30 -15.68 3.66
N GLU A 133 -5.30 -16.55 3.78
CA GLU A 133 -5.93 -16.99 5.03
C GLU A 133 -5.24 -18.20 5.66
N GLN A 134 -4.26 -18.79 5.00
CA GLN A 134 -3.51 -19.93 5.54
C GLN A 134 -2.50 -19.53 6.63
N THR A 135 -2.22 -18.23 6.79
CA THR A 135 -1.34 -17.73 7.85
C THR A 135 -2.15 -17.50 9.14
N PRO A 136 -1.62 -17.86 10.32
CA PRO A 136 -2.29 -17.59 11.58
C PRO A 136 -2.53 -16.10 11.75
N VAL A 137 -3.75 -15.72 12.13
CA VAL A 137 -4.12 -14.32 12.33
C VAL A 137 -4.08 -14.03 13.81
N VAL A 138 -3.08 -13.24 14.23
CA VAL A 138 -3.05 -12.63 15.56
C VAL A 138 -3.38 -11.16 15.38
N GLY A 139 -4.53 -10.74 15.91
CA GLY A 139 -5.04 -9.38 15.71
C GLY A 139 -4.08 -8.32 16.25
N LEU A 140 -3.89 -7.23 15.51
CA LEU A 140 -3.05 -6.10 15.92
C LEU A 140 -3.46 -5.56 17.29
N ARG A 141 -4.76 -5.48 17.57
CA ARG A 141 -5.30 -5.00 18.86
C ARG A 141 -4.86 -5.89 20.03
N GLU A 142 -4.85 -7.20 19.84
CA GLU A 142 -4.55 -8.17 20.90
C GLU A 142 -3.05 -8.22 21.18
N ALA A 143 -2.24 -8.28 20.13
CA ALA A 143 -0.79 -8.40 20.28
C ALA A 143 -0.11 -7.10 20.70
N GLN A 144 -0.54 -5.94 20.16
CA GLN A 144 0.12 -4.65 20.38
C GLN A 144 -0.90 -3.51 20.50
N PRO A 145 -1.60 -3.39 21.65
CA PRO A 145 -2.64 -2.38 21.86
C PRO A 145 -2.11 -0.93 21.82
N GLU A 146 -0.87 -0.70 22.26
CA GLU A 146 -0.24 0.63 22.20
C GLU A 146 -0.03 1.12 20.76
N LEU A 147 0.33 0.21 19.84
CA LEU A 147 0.44 0.57 18.43
C LEU A 147 -0.92 0.81 17.79
N PHE A 148 -1.96 0.08 18.21
CA PHE A 148 -3.32 0.33 17.76
C PHE A 148 -3.79 1.75 18.10
N LYS A 149 -3.48 2.27 19.30
CA LYS A 149 -3.79 3.66 19.71
C LYS A 149 -3.06 4.71 18.85
N SER A 150 -1.92 4.36 18.25
CA SER A 150 -1.14 5.27 17.40
C SER A 150 -1.68 5.40 15.96
N LEU A 151 -2.74 4.67 15.59
CA LEU A 151 -3.40 4.84 14.31
C LEU A 151 -4.03 6.24 14.19
N ALA A 152 -4.01 6.80 12.99
CA ALA A 152 -4.75 8.03 12.71
C ALA A 152 -6.25 7.77 12.86
N GLU A 153 -6.99 8.76 13.36
CA GLU A 153 -8.45 8.68 13.50
C GLU A 153 -9.10 8.41 12.14
N ASN A 154 -9.74 7.24 12.02
CA ASN A 154 -10.55 6.86 10.88
C ASN A 154 -11.76 6.06 11.38
N GLU A 155 -12.90 6.20 10.70
CA GLU A 155 -14.15 5.50 10.99
C GLU A 155 -14.02 3.96 10.98
N LYS A 156 -12.97 3.43 10.34
CA LYS A 156 -12.75 2.00 10.11
C LYS A 156 -11.54 1.44 10.86
N ASN A 157 -11.09 2.10 11.93
CA ASN A 157 -9.95 1.63 12.71
C ASN A 157 -10.18 0.27 13.36
N ASP A 158 -11.39 -0.07 13.77
CA ASP A 158 -11.70 -1.39 14.35
C ASP A 158 -11.39 -2.54 13.38
N ASN A 159 -11.72 -2.37 12.10
CA ASN A 159 -11.40 -3.34 11.04
C ASN A 159 -9.89 -3.48 10.81
N ILE A 160 -9.12 -2.40 11.00
CA ILE A 160 -7.66 -2.43 10.88
C ILE A 160 -7.06 -3.15 12.09
N GLY A 161 -7.68 -3.01 13.28
CA GLY A 161 -7.26 -3.68 14.50
C GLY A 161 -7.41 -5.20 14.48
N SER A 162 -8.30 -5.74 13.65
CA SER A 162 -8.47 -7.19 13.45
C SER A 162 -7.49 -7.79 12.43
N LEU A 163 -6.71 -6.96 11.73
CA LEU A 163 -5.67 -7.45 10.82
C LEU A 163 -4.52 -8.10 11.59
N SER A 164 -3.87 -9.06 10.95
CA SER A 164 -2.68 -9.71 11.52
C SER A 164 -1.55 -8.71 11.77
N VAL A 165 -0.80 -8.89 12.87
CA VAL A 165 0.45 -8.15 13.14
C VAL A 165 1.51 -8.28 12.06
N THR A 166 1.48 -9.34 11.26
CA THR A 166 2.37 -9.58 10.11
C THR A 166 1.80 -9.06 8.79
N SER A 167 0.64 -8.41 8.82
CA SER A 167 -0.03 -7.87 7.65
C SER A 167 0.82 -6.86 6.88
N LYS A 168 0.75 -6.91 5.55
CA LYS A 168 1.39 -5.95 4.63
C LYS A 168 0.55 -4.70 4.41
N PHE A 169 -0.54 -4.53 5.17
CA PHE A 169 -1.48 -3.44 4.97
C PHE A 169 -0.82 -2.11 5.30
N ARG A 170 -1.00 -1.11 4.42
CA ARG A 170 -0.48 0.25 4.60
C ARG A 170 -1.54 1.08 5.31
N ALA A 171 -1.41 1.18 6.63
CA ALA A 171 -2.27 2.01 7.46
C ALA A 171 -1.71 3.44 7.59
N GLU A 172 -2.56 4.35 8.06
CA GLU A 172 -2.20 5.72 8.44
C GLU A 172 -1.99 5.80 9.95
N TRP A 173 -0.84 6.34 10.34
CA TRP A 173 -0.35 6.39 11.71
C TRP A 173 -0.08 7.84 12.10
N ARG A 174 -0.23 8.16 13.39
CA ARG A 174 0.17 9.45 13.94
C ARG A 174 1.66 9.44 14.25
N CYS A 175 2.39 10.41 13.73
CA CYS A 175 3.82 10.56 14.02
C CYS A 175 4.03 10.93 15.49
N GLN A 176 4.91 10.19 16.19
CA GLN A 176 5.24 10.47 17.59
C GLN A 176 5.91 11.84 17.81
N SER A 177 6.61 12.37 16.79
CA SER A 177 7.33 13.65 16.92
C SER A 177 6.49 14.87 16.56
N CYS A 178 5.67 14.78 15.51
CA CYS A 178 4.95 15.94 14.97
C CYS A 178 3.43 15.79 14.95
N GLY A 179 2.88 14.64 15.37
CA GLY A 179 1.44 14.35 15.38
C GLY A 179 0.80 14.16 14.00
N GLN A 180 1.50 14.51 12.92
CA GLN A 180 0.96 14.44 11.56
C GLN A 180 0.73 12.98 11.11
N PRO A 181 -0.32 12.72 10.31
CA PRO A 181 -0.57 11.40 9.77
C PRO A 181 0.47 11.04 8.70
N TYR A 182 1.00 9.83 8.77
CA TYR A 182 1.89 9.26 7.75
C TYR A 182 1.53 7.81 7.47
N ARG A 183 1.96 7.30 6.31
CA ARG A 183 1.63 5.93 5.88
C ARG A 183 2.80 4.98 6.10
N ALA A 184 2.55 3.89 6.81
CA ALA A 184 3.50 2.80 7.01
C ALA A 184 2.77 1.43 7.01
N THR A 185 3.50 0.34 6.77
CA THR A 185 2.91 -1.00 6.82
C THR A 185 2.75 -1.49 8.27
N ILE A 186 1.73 -2.29 8.56
CA ILE A 186 1.54 -2.89 9.90
C ILE A 186 2.79 -3.68 10.29
N ARG A 187 3.24 -4.62 9.46
CA ARG A 187 4.46 -5.41 9.73
C ARG A 187 5.74 -4.59 9.93
N SER A 188 5.86 -3.40 9.30
CA SER A 188 7.04 -2.56 9.54
C SER A 188 7.01 -1.87 10.89
N ARG A 189 5.80 -1.56 11.39
CA ARG A 189 5.61 -0.99 12.73
C ARG A 189 5.81 -2.02 13.83
N THR A 190 5.31 -3.25 13.61
CA THR A 190 5.48 -4.35 14.55
C THR A 190 6.89 -4.95 14.51
N GLY A 191 7.55 -4.90 13.35
CA GLY A 191 8.84 -5.55 13.11
C GLY A 191 8.73 -7.06 12.87
N LEU A 192 7.51 -7.60 12.85
CA LEU A 192 7.26 -9.04 12.75
C LEU A 192 7.03 -9.46 11.30
N THR A 193 7.58 -10.62 10.94
CA THR A 193 7.37 -11.26 9.63
C THR A 193 7.11 -12.75 9.80
N GLU A 194 6.27 -13.29 8.92
CA GLU A 194 6.06 -14.74 8.85
C GLU A 194 7.35 -15.48 8.48
N PRO A 195 7.57 -16.69 9.02
CA PRO A 195 8.72 -17.51 8.65
C PRO A 195 8.71 -17.82 7.15
N GLY A 196 9.89 -17.79 6.54
CA GLY A 196 10.06 -17.97 5.09
C GLY A 196 9.79 -16.74 4.24
N GLN A 197 9.30 -15.63 4.82
CA GLN A 197 9.31 -14.33 4.14
C GLN A 197 10.65 -13.62 4.28
N ALA A 198 10.91 -12.67 3.38
CA ALA A 198 12.09 -11.82 3.48
C ALA A 198 12.06 -11.03 4.80
N PRO A 199 13.16 -11.07 5.60
CA PRO A 199 13.24 -10.33 6.84
C PRO A 199 13.22 -8.83 6.56
N LEU A 200 12.72 -8.06 7.54
CA LEU A 200 12.76 -6.60 7.50
C LEU A 200 14.11 -6.10 8.02
N HIS A 201 14.38 -4.81 7.79
CA HIS A 201 15.54 -4.17 8.38
C HIS A 201 15.51 -4.31 9.92
N PRO A 202 16.61 -4.67 10.60
CA PRO A 202 16.59 -4.91 12.05
C PRO A 202 16.05 -3.73 12.86
N ARG A 203 16.36 -2.50 12.44
CA ARG A 203 15.89 -1.25 13.08
C ARG A 203 14.58 -0.69 12.49
N ILE A 204 13.81 -1.49 11.75
CA ILE A 204 12.62 -0.98 11.02
C ILE A 204 11.58 -0.34 11.94
N THR A 205 11.46 -0.81 13.18
CA THR A 205 10.50 -0.31 14.17
C THR A 205 10.84 1.13 14.60
N GLU A 206 12.12 1.43 14.82
CA GLU A 206 12.64 2.78 15.12
C GLU A 206 12.41 3.72 13.93
N TRP A 207 12.80 3.30 12.72
CA TRP A 207 12.66 4.10 11.51
C TRP A 207 11.21 4.36 11.11
N SER A 208 10.32 3.41 11.40
CA SER A 208 8.90 3.54 11.07
C SER A 208 8.07 4.16 12.20
N ALA A 209 8.65 4.52 13.35
CA ALA A 209 7.95 5.20 14.46
C ALA A 209 7.55 6.64 14.13
N HIS A 210 8.33 7.25 13.25
CA HIS A 210 8.17 8.64 12.86
C HIS A 210 7.81 8.74 11.38
N CYS A 211 7.31 9.91 10.98
CA CYS A 211 7.13 10.19 9.57
C CYS A 211 8.50 10.27 8.86
N PRO A 212 8.53 10.12 7.51
CA PRO A 212 9.78 10.15 6.75
C PRO A 212 10.62 11.42 6.97
N ALA A 213 9.98 12.56 7.28
CA ALA A 213 10.66 13.81 7.57
C ALA A 213 11.29 13.86 8.98
N CYS A 214 10.69 13.20 9.97
CA CYS A 214 11.14 13.24 11.37
C CYS A 214 12.09 12.09 11.73
N ALA A 215 11.99 10.95 11.04
CA ALA A 215 12.74 9.74 11.38
C ALA A 215 14.25 9.95 11.42
N TRP A 216 14.80 10.75 10.49
CA TRP A 216 16.24 11.01 10.43
C TRP A 216 16.77 11.64 11.71
N ARG A 217 16.18 12.75 12.16
CA ARG A 217 16.64 13.47 13.35
C ARG A 217 16.60 12.57 14.58
N ALA A 218 15.50 11.86 14.80
CA ALA A 218 15.33 11.00 15.97
C ALA A 218 16.36 9.86 16.03
N ASN A 219 16.62 9.21 14.89
CA ASN A 219 17.55 8.07 14.85
C ASN A 219 19.02 8.50 14.86
N MET A 220 19.34 9.65 14.27
CA MET A 220 20.71 10.15 14.21
C MET A 220 21.16 10.84 15.51
N THR A 221 20.26 11.40 16.32
CA THR A 221 20.64 11.99 17.61
C THR A 221 21.26 10.96 18.55
N ALA A 222 20.70 9.75 18.62
CA ALA A 222 21.24 8.68 19.46
C ALA A 222 22.63 8.21 18.98
N ILE A 223 22.83 8.12 17.67
CA ILE A 223 24.13 7.75 17.08
C ILE A 223 25.15 8.87 17.31
N GLY A 224 24.74 10.13 17.16
CA GLY A 224 25.61 11.30 17.37
C GLY A 224 26.11 11.42 18.82
N GLN A 225 25.24 11.16 19.80
CA GLN A 225 25.63 11.13 21.22
C GLN A 225 26.67 10.05 21.50
N LYS A 226 26.43 8.83 21.04
CA LYS A 226 27.39 7.72 21.16
C LYS A 226 28.74 8.04 20.51
N ALA A 227 28.72 8.58 19.30
CA ALA A 227 29.93 8.97 18.59
C ALA A 227 30.71 10.07 19.33
N GLN A 228 30.01 10.96 20.03
CA GLN A 228 30.62 12.00 20.85
C GLN A 228 31.26 11.45 22.13
N GLU A 229 30.63 10.44 22.76
CA GLU A 229 31.15 9.78 23.97
C GLU A 229 32.37 8.91 23.67
N GLU A 230 32.33 8.09 22.62
CA GLU A 230 33.38 7.13 22.27
C GLU A 230 34.46 7.73 21.36
N GLY A 231 34.20 8.90 20.76
CA GLY A 231 35.09 9.56 19.79
C GLY A 231 35.17 8.85 18.43
N GLN A 232 34.46 7.74 18.24
CA GLN A 232 34.44 6.95 17.01
C GLN A 232 33.09 6.24 16.85
N TYR A 233 32.61 6.09 15.61
CA TYR A 233 31.44 5.26 15.29
C TYR A 233 31.71 4.40 14.06
N LEU A 234 31.59 3.08 14.22
CA LEU A 234 31.87 2.08 13.16
C LEU A 234 30.64 1.27 12.75
N GLY A 235 29.55 1.31 13.52
CA GLY A 235 28.37 0.46 13.29
C GLY A 235 28.59 -1.04 13.51
N LEU A 236 29.77 -1.46 14.00
CA LEU A 236 30.12 -2.85 14.28
C LEU A 236 29.62 -3.35 15.64
N GLU A 237 29.20 -2.43 16.53
CA GLU A 237 28.77 -2.70 17.92
C GLU A 237 27.85 -3.92 18.03
N ALA A 238 26.77 -3.95 17.23
CA ALA A 238 25.78 -5.03 17.27
C ALA A 238 26.37 -6.39 16.84
N SER A 239 27.19 -6.40 15.79
CA SER A 239 27.84 -7.62 15.31
C SER A 239 28.91 -8.13 16.29
N LEU A 240 29.65 -7.22 16.93
CA LEU A 240 30.65 -7.58 17.94
C LEU A 240 29.98 -8.16 19.19
N ALA A 241 28.87 -7.57 19.64
CA ALA A 241 28.06 -8.12 20.72
C ALA A 241 27.44 -9.50 20.38
N GLU A 242 27.05 -9.71 19.12
CA GLU A 242 26.60 -11.03 18.66
C GLU A 242 27.74 -12.06 18.68
N VAL A 243 28.95 -11.70 18.25
CA VAL A 243 30.11 -12.60 18.30
C VAL A 243 30.46 -12.96 19.76
N THR A 244 30.52 -11.97 20.65
CA THR A 244 30.85 -12.23 22.07
C THR A 244 29.79 -13.13 22.73
N SER A 245 28.50 -12.91 22.45
CA SER A 245 27.43 -13.75 22.98
C SER A 245 27.36 -15.16 22.36
N THR A 246 27.64 -15.31 21.06
CA THR A 246 27.57 -16.61 20.35
C THR A 246 28.75 -17.53 20.64
N THR A 247 29.90 -16.97 21.05
CA THR A 247 31.05 -17.78 21.52
C THR A 247 30.76 -18.54 22.81
N ALA A 248 29.73 -18.15 23.57
CA ALA A 248 29.24 -18.90 24.73
C ALA A 248 28.35 -20.09 24.31
N GLY A 249 28.98 -21.19 23.87
CA GLY A 249 28.38 -22.53 23.96
C GLY A 249 27.72 -23.14 22.71
N LYS A 250 27.59 -22.45 21.58
CA LYS A 250 27.03 -23.05 20.35
C LYS A 250 28.08 -23.82 19.55
N ARG A 251 27.95 -25.15 19.48
CA ARG A 251 28.75 -26.00 18.58
C ARG A 251 28.27 -25.82 17.14
N VAL A 252 29.04 -25.11 16.32
CA VAL A 252 28.74 -24.92 14.89
C VAL A 252 29.41 -26.03 14.07
N PRO A 253 28.66 -26.92 13.40
CA PRO A 253 29.26 -27.95 12.54
C PRO A 253 29.99 -27.28 11.37
N ARG A 254 31.25 -27.66 11.14
CA ARG A 254 32.09 -27.12 10.07
C ARG A 254 32.57 -28.26 9.17
N ARG A 255 32.61 -28.00 7.86
CA ARG A 255 33.19 -28.95 6.89
C ARG A 255 34.67 -29.22 7.19
N ARG A 256 35.14 -30.44 6.92
CA ARG A 256 36.59 -30.72 6.91
C ARG A 256 37.25 -29.85 5.84
N LYS A 257 38.39 -29.25 6.17
CA LYS A 257 39.20 -28.48 5.22
C LYS A 257 40.36 -29.38 4.79
N LEU A 258 40.56 -29.53 3.48
CA LEU A 258 41.77 -30.12 2.92
C LEU A 258 42.82 -29.00 2.90
N VAL A 259 43.51 -28.81 4.03
CA VAL A 259 44.65 -27.89 4.12
C VAL A 259 45.89 -28.73 3.83
N ALA A 260 46.62 -28.38 2.77
CA ALA A 260 47.93 -28.96 2.45
C ALA A 260 48.99 -28.51 3.46
#